data_AF-N8Q630-F1
#
_entry.id   AF-N8Q630-F1
#
_cell.length_a   1.000
_cell.length_b   1.000
_cell.length_c   1.000
_cell.angle_alpha   90.00
_cell.angle_beta   90.00
_cell.angle_gamma   90.00
#
_symmetry.space_group_name_H-M   'P 1'
#
loop_
_entity.id
_entity.type
_entity.pdbx_description
1 polymer ?
#
loop_
_entity_poly.entity_id
_entity_poly.type
_entity_poly.pdbx_seq_one_letter_code
_entity_poly.pdbx_strand_id
1 'polypeptide(L)'
;MSEIVSKPPTQSVSVAGFKADLYAADEVKIDWNTLLNIPKFQMYATEKTGRSIGNVMEWIVDFMRQEVNQRGEQVAFQDYSMWHDKKGYWKNEDVYGALIEAKENDG
;
A
#
# COMPACT_ATOMS: atom_id res chain seq x y z
N MET A 1 6.93 -31.57 22.88
CA MET A 1 5.61 -31.08 22.46
C MET A 1 5.88 -29.85 21.61
N SER A 2 5.56 -29.89 20.31
CA SER A 2 5.83 -28.79 19.38
C SER A 2 4.52 -28.09 19.05
N GLU A 3 4.33 -26.87 19.56
CA GLU A 3 3.20 -26.03 19.19
C GLU A 3 3.44 -25.41 17.81
N ILE A 4 2.60 -25.79 16.86
CA ILE A 4 2.50 -25.19 15.54
C ILE A 4 1.79 -23.83 15.67
N VAL A 5 2.55 -22.74 15.56
CA VAL A 5 2.00 -21.38 15.45
C VAL A 5 1.37 -21.25 14.06
N SER A 6 0.07 -21.55 13.96
CA SER A 6 -0.72 -21.25 12.77
C SER A 6 -0.85 -19.74 12.63
N LYS A 7 -0.22 -19.18 11.59
CA LYS A 7 -0.37 -17.77 11.21
C LYS A 7 -1.87 -17.44 11.09
N PRO A 8 -2.33 -16.26 11.54
CA PRO A 8 -3.74 -15.90 11.41
C PRO A 8 -4.15 -15.98 9.93
N PRO A 9 -5.35 -16.49 9.63
CA PRO A 9 -5.82 -16.64 8.26
C PRO A 9 -5.73 -15.30 7.54
N THR A 10 -5.15 -15.30 6.33
CA THR A 10 -5.17 -14.13 5.44
C THR A 10 -6.62 -13.72 5.23
N GLN A 11 -7.04 -12.66 5.90
CA GLN A 11 -8.36 -12.07 5.70
C GLN A 11 -8.31 -11.29 4.40
N SER A 12 -8.65 -11.95 3.30
CA SER A 12 -8.94 -11.29 2.03
C SER A 12 -10.32 -10.63 2.13
N VAL A 13 -10.34 -9.35 2.50
CA VAL A 13 -11.52 -8.49 2.37
C VAL A 13 -11.64 -8.10 0.92
N SER A 14 -12.57 -8.72 0.19
CA SER A 14 -12.93 -8.31 -1.16
C SER A 14 -13.66 -6.97 -1.11
N VAL A 15 -12.95 -5.85 -1.34
CA VAL A 15 -13.58 -4.53 -1.50
C VAL A 15 -14.17 -4.45 -2.92
N ALA A 16 -15.45 -4.79 -3.04
CA ALA A 16 -16.22 -4.53 -4.26
C ALA A 16 -16.46 -3.02 -4.37
N GLY A 17 -15.61 -2.30 -5.12
CA GLY A 17 -15.81 -0.86 -5.27
C GLY A 17 -14.78 -0.03 -6.03
N PHE A 18 -13.85 -0.62 -6.78
CA PHE A 18 -12.92 0.16 -7.61
C PHE A 18 -13.16 -0.15 -9.09
N LYS A 19 -14.05 0.60 -9.73
CA LYS A 19 -14.04 0.68 -11.20
C LYS A 19 -12.79 1.46 -11.61
N ALA A 20 -11.74 0.74 -12.01
CA ALA A 20 -10.47 1.26 -12.50
C ALA A 20 -10.56 1.93 -13.89
N ASP A 21 -11.71 2.52 -14.22
CA ASP A 21 -12.13 2.78 -15.61
C ASP A 21 -12.29 4.28 -15.93
N LEU A 22 -11.51 5.16 -15.30
CA LEU A 22 -11.61 6.60 -15.57
C LEU A 22 -10.31 7.40 -15.71
N TYR A 23 -9.16 6.73 -15.82
CA TYR A 23 -7.89 7.43 -16.07
C TYR A 23 -7.16 6.79 -17.25
N ALA A 24 -7.68 7.08 -18.45
CA ALA A 24 -6.99 6.88 -19.71
C ALA A 24 -6.11 8.11 -19.98
N ALA A 25 -4.88 8.06 -19.51
CA ALA A 25 -3.74 8.75 -20.09
C ALA A 25 -2.54 7.81 -19.90
N ASP A 26 -1.54 7.93 -20.76
CA ASP A 26 -0.38 7.04 -20.93
C ASP A 26 0.59 7.02 -19.72
N GLU A 27 0.06 7.10 -18.50
CA GLU A 27 0.78 7.20 -17.24
C GLU A 27 0.61 5.90 -16.45
N VAL A 28 1.68 5.49 -15.77
CA VAL A 28 1.74 4.27 -14.94
C VAL A 28 0.47 4.12 -14.10
N LYS A 29 -0.34 3.11 -14.40
CA LYS A 29 -1.57 2.81 -13.63
C LYS A 29 -1.17 2.37 -12.23
N ILE A 30 -1.53 3.18 -11.24
CA ILE A 30 -1.28 2.88 -9.83
C ILE A 30 -2.35 1.92 -9.34
N ASP A 31 -1.94 0.71 -8.92
CA ASP A 31 -2.87 -0.25 -8.33
C ASP A 31 -3.14 0.07 -6.86
N TRP A 32 -4.07 1.00 -6.63
CA TRP A 32 -4.53 1.36 -5.30
C TRP A 32 -5.17 0.21 -4.55
N ASN A 33 -5.82 -0.74 -5.24
CA ASN A 33 -6.45 -1.86 -4.58
C ASN A 33 -5.40 -2.75 -3.90
N THR A 34 -4.27 -2.98 -4.57
CA THR A 34 -3.12 -3.65 -3.94
C THR A 34 -2.57 -2.81 -2.78
N LEU A 35 -2.36 -1.50 -2.98
CA LEU A 35 -1.79 -0.63 -1.94
C LEU A 35 -2.65 -0.57 -0.67
N LEU A 36 -3.97 -0.46 -0.79
CA LEU A 36 -4.88 -0.39 0.36
C LEU A 36 -4.84 -1.64 1.26
N ASN A 37 -4.41 -2.77 0.70
CA ASN A 37 -4.34 -4.06 1.38
C ASN A 37 -2.94 -4.41 1.91
N ILE A 38 -1.90 -3.61 1.63
CA ILE A 38 -0.56 -3.86 2.19
C ILE A 38 -0.38 -3.17 3.56
N PRO A 39 0.23 -3.84 4.55
CA PRO A 39 0.44 -3.27 5.87
C PRO A 39 1.23 -1.95 5.88
N LYS A 40 2.14 -1.77 4.91
CA LYS A 40 2.97 -0.55 4.81
C LYS A 40 2.14 0.68 4.51
N PHE A 41 1.24 0.59 3.53
CA PHE A 41 0.36 1.69 3.16
C PHE A 41 -0.65 1.99 4.26
N GLN A 42 -1.17 0.94 4.93
CA GLN A 42 -2.01 1.10 6.12
C GLN A 42 -1.28 1.86 7.24
N MET A 43 -0.02 1.54 7.48
CA MET A 43 0.80 2.24 8.46
C MET A 43 1.09 3.68 8.05
N TYR A 44 1.38 3.95 6.78
CA TYR A 44 1.49 5.30 6.22
C TYR A 44 0.22 6.13 6.49
N ALA A 45 -0.95 5.56 6.14
CA ALA A 45 -2.23 6.23 6.31
C ALA A 45 -2.53 6.50 7.80
N THR A 46 -2.21 5.56 8.68
CA THR A 46 -2.32 5.74 10.14
C THR A 46 -1.39 6.84 10.66
N GLU A 47 -0.13 6.89 10.21
CA GLU A 47 0.81 7.94 10.63
C GLU A 47 0.39 9.33 10.13
N LYS A 48 -0.17 9.41 8.92
CA LYS A 48 -0.62 10.68 8.33
C LYS A 48 -1.91 11.20 8.95
N THR A 49 -2.84 10.31 9.32
CA THR A 49 -4.16 10.68 9.86
C THR A 49 -4.26 10.64 11.38
N GLY A 50 -3.31 10.00 12.07
CA GLY A 50 -3.38 9.71 13.50
C GLY A 50 -4.46 8.69 13.89
N ARG A 51 -5.09 8.02 12.91
CA ARG A 51 -6.17 7.05 13.15
C ARG A 51 -5.62 5.66 13.47
N SER A 52 -6.38 4.90 14.27
CA SER A 52 -6.01 3.54 14.66
C SER A 52 -5.85 2.63 13.44
N ILE A 53 -4.79 1.80 13.46
CA ILE A 53 -4.60 0.75 12.47
C ILE A 53 -5.63 -0.39 12.62
N GLY A 54 -6.20 -0.58 13.82
CA GLY A 54 -7.12 -1.69 14.10
C GLY A 54 -8.42 -1.66 13.30
N ASN A 55 -8.83 -0.47 12.83
CA ASN A 55 -9.99 -0.30 11.97
C ASN A 55 -9.63 0.37 10.63
N VAL A 56 -8.37 0.22 10.18
CA VAL A 56 -7.84 0.90 8.99
C VAL A 56 -8.70 0.69 7.75
N MET A 57 -9.23 -0.52 7.55
CA MET A 57 -10.04 -0.87 6.38
C MET A 57 -11.38 -0.11 6.30
N GLU A 58 -11.89 0.41 7.42
CA GLU A 58 -13.15 1.17 7.43
C GLU A 58 -12.99 2.56 6.82
N TRP A 59 -11.78 3.12 6.80
CA TRP A 59 -11.56 4.52 6.44
C TRP A 59 -10.44 4.76 5.44
N ILE A 60 -9.56 3.80 5.21
CA ILE A 60 -8.39 3.98 4.33
C ILE A 60 -8.79 4.26 2.88
N VAL A 61 -9.91 3.69 2.43
CA VAL A 61 -10.47 3.93 1.09
C VAL A 61 -10.91 5.38 0.93
N ASP A 62 -11.67 5.91 1.90
CA ASP A 62 -12.13 7.30 1.87
C ASP A 62 -10.98 8.28 2.02
N PHE A 63 -9.97 7.94 2.83
CA PHE A 63 -8.74 8.72 2.95
C PHE A 63 -8.00 8.80 1.61
N MET A 64 -7.75 7.66 0.95
CA MET A 64 -7.08 7.62 -0.35
C MET A 64 -7.88 8.39 -1.40
N ARG A 65 -9.20 8.20 -1.45
CA ARG A 65 -10.08 8.94 -2.38
C ARG A 65 -9.97 10.45 -2.17
N GLN A 66 -9.92 10.92 -0.92
CA GLN A 66 -9.73 12.33 -0.61
C GLN A 66 -8.37 12.85 -1.08
N GLU A 67 -7.28 12.11 -0.82
CA GLU A 67 -5.94 12.50 -1.29
C GLU A 67 -5.87 12.59 -2.82
N VAL A 68 -6.38 11.58 -3.52
CA VAL A 68 -6.41 11.56 -5.00
C VAL A 68 -7.27 12.70 -5.54
N ASN A 69 -8.44 12.95 -4.96
CA ASN A 69 -9.33 14.02 -5.43
C ASN A 69 -8.75 15.42 -5.15
N GLN A 70 -8.03 15.62 -4.04
CA GLN A 70 -7.50 16.93 -3.66
C GLN A 70 -6.17 17.26 -4.33
N ARG A 71 -5.30 16.26 -4.51
CA ARG A 71 -3.90 16.45 -4.90
C ARG A 71 -3.53 15.79 -6.22
N GLY A 72 -4.37 14.89 -6.71
CA GLY A 72 -4.10 14.05 -7.87
C GLY A 72 -3.46 12.72 -7.48
N GLU A 73 -3.68 11.73 -8.34
CA GLU A 73 -3.24 10.34 -8.14
C GLU A 73 -1.72 10.21 -8.00
N GLN A 74 -0.97 10.81 -8.93
CA GLN A 74 0.49 10.78 -8.94
C GLN A 74 1.09 11.40 -7.68
N VAL A 75 0.53 12.52 -7.20
CA VAL A 75 1.02 13.20 -6.00
C VAL A 75 0.76 12.35 -4.76
N ALA A 76 -0.42 11.73 -4.65
CA ALA A 76 -0.73 10.84 -3.53
C ALA A 76 0.21 9.62 -3.49
N PHE A 77 0.52 9.04 -4.66
CA PHE A 77 1.43 7.91 -4.75
C PHE A 77 2.89 8.28 -4.51
N GLN A 78 3.34 9.45 -5.01
CA GLN A 78 4.67 9.97 -4.76
C GLN A 78 4.92 10.23 -3.28
N ASP A 79 3.95 10.82 -2.57
CA ASP A 79 4.00 11.04 -1.13
C ASP A 79 4.22 9.74 -0.35
N TYR A 80 3.47 8.69 -0.71
CA TYR A 80 3.62 7.36 -0.11
C TYR A 80 5.01 6.77 -0.44
N SER A 81 5.46 6.90 -1.68
CA SER A 81 6.78 6.43 -2.11
C SER A 81 7.92 7.10 -1.35
N MET A 82 7.83 8.42 -1.13
CA MET A 82 8.79 9.18 -0.33
C MET A 82 8.77 8.75 1.14
N TRP A 83 7.59 8.50 1.70
CA TRP A 83 7.48 7.97 3.06
C TRP A 83 8.11 6.58 3.17
N HIS A 84 7.88 5.70 2.18
CA HIS A 84 8.43 4.36 2.14
C HIS A 84 9.96 4.38 2.10
N ASP A 85 10.54 5.22 1.23
CA ASP A 85 11.99 5.40 1.12
C ASP A 85 12.59 5.93 2.44
N LYS A 86 11.94 6.93 3.05
CA LYS A 86 12.39 7.53 4.32
C LYS A 86 12.37 6.54 5.49
N LYS A 87 11.46 5.56 5.51
CA LYS A 87 11.41 4.56 6.58
C LYS A 87 12.67 3.70 6.62
N GLY A 88 13.28 3.40 5.47
CA GLY A 88 14.57 2.71 5.39
C GLY A 88 14.60 1.26 5.89
N TYR A 89 13.49 0.73 6.42
CA TYR A 89 13.36 -0.66 6.87
C TYR A 89 13.05 -1.65 5.72
N TRP A 90 12.54 -1.15 4.60
CA TRP A 90 12.11 -1.95 3.44
C TRP A 90 12.95 -1.68 2.19
N LYS A 91 14.28 -1.64 2.34
CA LYS A 91 15.19 -1.38 1.21
C LYS A 91 15.23 -2.50 0.18
N ASN A 92 14.80 -3.70 0.57
CA ASN A 92 14.78 -4.89 -0.28
C ASN A 92 13.40 -5.13 -0.90
N GLU A 93 12.46 -4.21 -0.71
CA GLU A 93 11.10 -4.34 -1.22
C GLU A 93 10.70 -3.05 -1.95
N ASP A 94 9.91 -3.19 -3.00
CA ASP A 94 9.32 -2.05 -3.67
C ASP A 94 8.15 -1.47 -2.85
N VAL A 95 7.59 -0.37 -3.36
CA VAL A 95 6.45 0.34 -2.75
C VAL A 95 5.17 -0.52 -2.70
N TYR A 96 5.07 -1.56 -3.51
CA TYR A 96 3.98 -2.54 -3.50
C TYR A 96 4.27 -3.75 -2.61
N GLY A 97 5.47 -3.85 -2.03
CA GLY A 97 5.90 -4.96 -1.19
C GLY A 97 6.46 -6.17 -1.95
N ALA A 98 6.73 -6.05 -3.25
CA ALA A 98 7.46 -7.07 -3.99
C ALA A 98 8.95 -6.99 -3.64
N LEU A 99 9.60 -8.14 -3.47
CA LEU A 99 11.05 -8.17 -3.26
C LEU A 99 11.75 -7.60 -4.49
N ILE A 100 12.60 -6.61 -4.27
CA ILE A 100 13.53 -6.14 -5.28
C ILE A 100 14.58 -7.24 -5.38
N GLU A 101 14.55 -8.06 -6.43
CA GLU A 101 15.62 -9.01 -6.68
C GLU A 101 16.93 -8.23 -6.70
N ALA A 102 17.74 -8.42 -5.65
CA ALA A 102 19.13 -8.05 -5.71
C ALA A 102 19.69 -8.87 -6.86
N LYS A 103 20.02 -8.22 -7.98
CA LYS A 103 20.81 -8.88 -9.01
C LYS A 103 22.08 -9.38 -8.32
N GLU A 104 22.13 -10.66 -8.03
CA GLU A 104 23.36 -11.39 -7.81
C GLU A 104 24.16 -11.22 -9.10
N ASN A 105 25.05 -10.23 -9.11
CA ASN A 105 26.16 -10.21 -10.04
C ASN A 105 27.10 -11.32 -9.56
N ASP A 106 26.80 -12.56 -9.96
CA ASP A 106 27.76 -13.65 -9.93
C ASP A 106 28.71 -13.38 -11.10
N GLY A 107 29.90 -12.88 -10.76
CA GLY A 107 31.00 -12.60 -11.68
C GLY A 107 31.97 -13.76 -11.82
#